data_AF-A0ABC9TVC7-F1
#
_entry.id   AF-A0ABC9TVC7-F1
#
_cell.length_a   1.000
_cell.length_b   1.000
_cell.length_c   1.000
_cell.angle_alpha   90.00
_cell.angle_beta   90.00
_cell.angle_gamma   90.00
#
_symmetry.space_group_name_H-M   'P 1'
#
loop_
_entity.id
_entity.type
_entity.pdbx_description
1 polymer ?
#
loop_
_entity_poly.entity_id
_entity_poly.type
_entity_poly.pdbx_seq_one_letter_code
_entity_poly.pdbx_strand_id
1 'polypeptide(L)'
;MDFYKRMEKVCHIIPYGKVATYGQIAMLCGKPRNARQVGYALSHGRVESGIPAWRLVNSSGFLSGAAYFEYPEMQRLLLTEEGVAVSAENRVDLKKYGWKNSLAEALELRKKFEREGI
;
A
#
# COMPACT_ATOMS: atom_id res chain seq x y z
N MET A 1 18.10 1.63 -9.43
CA MET A 1 16.66 1.89 -9.28
C MET A 1 16.09 0.86 -8.33
N ASP A 2 15.83 1.25 -7.10
CA ASP A 2 15.46 0.32 -6.02
C ASP A 2 13.94 0.39 -5.80
N PHE A 3 13.23 -0.60 -6.35
CA PHE A 3 11.77 -0.64 -6.29
C PHE A 3 11.24 -0.76 -4.85
N TYR A 4 11.93 -1.48 -3.98
CA TYR A 4 11.47 -1.70 -2.61
C TYR A 4 11.64 -0.44 -1.76
N LYS A 5 12.78 0.26 -1.88
CA LYS A 5 12.95 1.57 -1.23
C LYS A 5 11.93 2.61 -1.68
N ARG A 6 11.55 2.60 -2.97
CA ARG A 6 10.46 3.46 -3.47
C ARG A 6 9.14 3.05 -2.84
N MET A 7 8.84 1.75 -2.77
CA MET A 7 7.63 1.23 -2.16
C MET A 7 7.51 1.63 -0.70
N GLU A 8 8.56 1.51 0.10
CA GLU A 8 8.57 1.95 1.51
C GLU A 8 8.15 3.42 1.65
N LYS A 9 8.75 4.30 0.84
CA LYS A 9 8.43 5.73 0.82
C LYS A 9 6.99 6.02 0.41
N VAL A 10 6.45 5.27 -0.55
CA VAL A 10 5.05 5.42 -0.97
C VAL A 10 4.12 4.93 0.15
N CYS A 11 4.41 3.79 0.78
CA CYS A 11 3.59 3.25 1.85
C CYS A 11 3.47 4.22 3.03
N HIS A 12 4.57 4.87 3.42
CA HIS A 12 4.58 5.83 4.53
C HIS A 12 3.69 7.06 4.32
N ILE A 13 3.40 7.44 3.09
CA ILE A 13 2.57 8.62 2.81
C ILE A 13 1.10 8.28 2.57
N ILE A 14 0.71 7.01 2.59
CA ILE A 14 -0.71 6.63 2.52
C ILE A 14 -1.39 7.26 3.73
N PRO A 15 -2.43 8.10 3.56
CA PRO A 15 -3.06 8.77 4.69
C PRO A 15 -3.71 7.80 5.67
N TYR A 16 -3.76 8.19 6.94
CA TYR A 16 -4.54 7.49 7.96
C TYR A 16 -6.02 7.37 7.53
N GLY A 17 -6.61 6.20 7.74
CA GLY A 17 -7.99 5.92 7.34
C GLY A 17 -8.17 5.74 5.84
N LYS A 18 -7.08 5.55 5.08
CA LYS A 18 -7.10 5.27 3.64
C LYS A 18 -6.33 4.01 3.30
N VAL A 19 -6.73 3.40 2.18
CA VAL A 19 -6.09 2.21 1.62
C VAL A 19 -5.59 2.48 0.20
N ALA A 20 -4.51 1.83 -0.19
CA ALA A 20 -3.95 1.90 -1.53
C ALA A 20 -3.96 0.52 -2.18
N THR A 21 -4.24 0.47 -3.48
CA THR A 21 -4.14 -0.80 -4.21
C THR A 21 -2.70 -1.11 -4.58
N TYR A 22 -2.33 -2.38 -4.73
CA TYR A 22 -1.00 -2.76 -5.25
C TYR A 22 -0.66 -2.09 -6.59
N GLY A 23 -1.65 -1.92 -7.47
CA GLY A 23 -1.47 -1.21 -8.74
C GLY A 23 -1.14 0.26 -8.55
N GLN A 24 -1.80 0.93 -7.61
CA GLN A 24 -1.52 2.33 -7.25
C GLN A 24 -0.12 2.50 -6.66
N ILE A 25 0.30 1.60 -5.76
CA ILE A 25 1.67 1.61 -5.21
C ILE A 25 2.69 1.46 -6.34
N ALA A 26 2.51 0.47 -7.22
CA ALA A 26 3.40 0.25 -8.35
C ALA A 26 3.47 1.46 -9.30
N MET A 27 2.32 2.11 -9.54
CA MET A 27 2.23 3.35 -10.32
C MET A 27 3.01 4.50 -9.67
N LEU A 28 2.81 4.73 -8.37
CA LEU A 28 3.50 5.78 -7.61
C LEU A 28 5.00 5.54 -7.51
N CYS A 29 5.45 4.28 -7.49
CA CYS A 29 6.86 3.91 -7.63
C CYS A 29 7.44 4.14 -9.04
N GLY A 30 6.63 4.54 -10.03
CA GLY A 30 7.04 4.72 -11.43
C GLY A 30 7.16 3.41 -12.22
N LYS A 31 6.53 2.32 -11.75
CA LYS A 31 6.53 1.00 -12.39
C LYS A 31 5.11 0.43 -12.46
N PRO A 32 4.19 1.03 -13.24
CA PRO A 32 2.76 0.72 -13.22
C PRO A 32 2.41 -0.76 -13.51
N ARG A 33 3.30 -1.52 -14.15
CA ARG A 33 3.11 -2.94 -14.46
C ARG A 33 3.56 -3.89 -13.34
N ASN A 34 4.08 -3.37 -12.23
CA ASN A 34 4.71 -4.15 -11.15
C ASN A 34 3.78 -4.41 -9.94
N ALA A 35 2.46 -4.41 -10.12
CA ALA A 35 1.52 -4.66 -9.01
C ALA A 35 1.77 -5.99 -8.29
N ARG A 36 2.11 -7.06 -9.03
CA ARG A 36 2.48 -8.35 -8.43
C ARG A 36 3.76 -8.27 -7.60
N GLN A 37 4.70 -7.41 -7.98
CA GLN A 37 5.94 -7.19 -7.24
C GLN A 37 5.68 -6.57 -5.87
N VAL A 38 4.64 -5.72 -5.74
CA VAL A 38 4.22 -5.17 -4.45
C VAL A 38 3.75 -6.29 -3.52
N GLY A 39 2.89 -7.17 -4.01
CA GLY A 39 2.45 -8.34 -3.24
C GLY A 39 3.61 -9.28 -2.86
N TYR A 40 4.53 -9.53 -3.80
CA TYR A 40 5.76 -10.29 -3.54
C TYR A 40 6.63 -9.66 -2.45
N ALA A 41 6.75 -8.32 -2.48
CA ALA A 41 7.56 -7.60 -1.50
C ALA A 41 7.02 -7.77 -0.08
N LEU A 42 5.69 -7.71 0.09
CA LEU A 42 5.02 -7.93 1.38
C LEU A 42 5.19 -9.38 1.86
N SER A 43 4.94 -10.36 0.99
CA SER A 43 4.97 -11.77 1.38
C SER A 43 6.35 -12.34 1.69
N HIS A 44 7.41 -11.68 1.21
CA HIS A 44 8.80 -12.11 1.39
C HIS A 44 9.64 -11.14 2.23
N GLY A 45 9.00 -10.20 2.94
CA GLY A 45 9.70 -9.25 3.81
C GLY A 45 10.77 -8.43 3.09
N ARG A 46 10.51 -8.00 1.85
CA ARG A 46 11.46 -7.21 1.03
C ARG A 46 11.44 -5.72 1.33
N VAL A 47 10.55 -5.29 2.21
CA VAL A 47 10.40 -3.92 2.70
C VAL A 47 10.57 -3.91 4.21
N GLU A 48 10.98 -2.77 4.77
CA GLU A 48 11.22 -2.62 6.20
C GLU A 48 10.00 -2.98 7.08
N SER A 49 10.28 -3.57 8.24
CA SER A 49 9.32 -3.83 9.32
C SER A 49 8.92 -2.50 9.96
N GLY A 50 7.89 -1.85 9.44
CA GLY A 50 7.43 -0.55 9.93
C GLY A 50 6.59 0.23 8.93
N ILE A 51 6.59 -0.18 7.65
CA ILE A 51 5.64 0.37 6.69
C ILE A 51 4.19 0.04 7.11
N PRO A 52 3.20 0.90 6.81
CA PRO A 52 1.79 0.63 7.09
C PRO A 52 1.21 -0.38 6.09
N ALA A 53 1.75 -1.61 6.07
CA ALA A 53 1.39 -2.67 5.14
C ALA A 53 -0.10 -3.02 5.19
N TRP A 54 -0.77 -2.80 6.32
CA TRP A 54 -2.20 -3.06 6.49
C TRP A 54 -3.08 -2.18 5.60
N ARG A 55 -2.58 -1.00 5.19
CA ARG A 55 -3.27 -0.11 4.26
C ARG A 55 -3.22 -0.59 2.80
N LEU A 56 -2.50 -1.68 2.49
CA LEU A 56 -2.38 -2.18 1.12
C LEU A 56 -3.37 -3.32 0.85
N VAL A 57 -4.17 -3.16 -0.21
CA VAL A 57 -5.19 -4.13 -0.65
C VAL A 57 -5.03 -4.45 -2.13
N ASN A 58 -5.70 -5.50 -2.61
CA ASN A 58 -5.73 -5.77 -4.04
C ASN A 58 -6.66 -4.82 -4.81
N SER A 59 -6.71 -4.95 -6.14
CA SER A 59 -7.53 -4.10 -7.02
C SER A 59 -9.04 -4.18 -6.76
N SER A 60 -9.51 -5.22 -6.07
CA SER A 60 -10.91 -5.42 -5.69
C SER A 60 -11.23 -5.00 -4.25
N GLY A 61 -10.27 -4.35 -3.57
CA GLY A 61 -10.39 -3.95 -2.17
C GLY A 61 -10.26 -5.10 -1.17
N PHE A 62 -9.92 -6.30 -1.63
CA PHE A 62 -9.79 -7.48 -0.76
C PHE A 62 -8.44 -7.48 -0.04
N LEU A 63 -8.45 -7.89 1.22
CA LEU A 63 -7.29 -8.01 2.11
C LEU A 63 -6.44 -9.24 1.75
N SER A 64 -5.92 -9.29 0.52
CA SER A 64 -5.06 -10.40 0.07
C SER A 64 -3.71 -10.49 0.80
N GLY A 65 -3.33 -9.44 1.53
CA GLY A 65 -2.12 -9.40 2.33
C GLY A 65 -2.28 -10.01 3.73
N ALA A 66 -3.51 -10.30 4.17
CA ALA A 66 -3.82 -10.71 5.53
C ALA A 66 -3.03 -11.97 5.97
N ALA A 67 -2.82 -12.91 5.05
CA ALA A 67 -2.07 -14.14 5.31
C ALA A 67 -0.57 -13.94 5.59
N TYR A 68 -0.04 -12.74 5.39
CA TYR A 68 1.38 -12.42 5.63
C TYR A 68 1.62 -11.64 6.92
N PHE A 69 0.55 -11.32 7.66
CA PHE A 69 0.67 -10.80 9.02
C PHE A 69 0.82 -11.95 10.01
N GLU A 70 1.31 -11.64 11.21
CA GLU A 70 1.46 -12.62 12.29
C GLU A 70 0.13 -13.32 12.63
N TYR A 71 -0.97 -12.56 12.56
CA TYR A 71 -2.32 -13.08 12.73
C TYR A 71 -3.20 -12.67 11.53
N PRO A 72 -4.04 -13.58 10.99
CA PRO A 72 -4.89 -13.28 9.84
C PRO A 72 -5.82 -12.07 10.04
N GLU A 73 -6.27 -11.84 11.28
CA GLU A 73 -7.17 -10.73 11.63
C GLU A 73 -6.46 -9.39 11.82
N MET A 74 -5.13 -9.37 11.87
CA MET A 74 -4.36 -8.17 12.20
C MET A 74 -4.57 -7.04 11.19
N GLN A 75 -4.59 -7.36 9.90
CA GLN A 75 -4.85 -6.35 8.86
C GLN A 75 -6.23 -5.70 9.06
N ARG A 76 -7.25 -6.50 9.37
CA ARG A 76 -8.61 -6.01 9.63
C ARG A 76 -8.67 -5.14 10.88
N LEU A 77 -8.04 -5.59 11.98
CA LEU A 77 -8.00 -4.85 13.24
C LEU A 77 -7.38 -3.46 13.03
N LEU A 78 -6.18 -3.40 12.46
CA LEU A 78 -5.47 -2.14 12.21
C LEU A 78 -6.25 -1.19 11.30
N LEU A 79 -6.88 -1.71 10.24
CA LEU A 79 -7.77 -0.90 9.40
C LEU A 79 -8.98 -0.35 10.17
N THR A 80 -9.58 -1.18 11.03
CA THR A 80 -10.74 -0.78 11.83
C THR A 80 -10.38 0.28 12.87
N GLU A 81 -9.20 0.18 13.49
CA GLU A 81 -8.65 1.22 14.37
C GLU A 81 -8.46 2.55 13.65
N GLU A 82 -8.19 2.53 12.34
CA GLU A 82 -8.14 3.73 11.50
C GLU A 82 -9.50 4.21 10.97
N GLY A 83 -10.60 3.59 11.41
CA GLY A 83 -11.95 3.91 10.94
C GLY A 83 -12.29 3.39 9.54
N VAL A 84 -11.47 2.47 9.01
CA VAL A 84 -11.72 1.79 7.73
C VAL A 84 -12.57 0.55 7.98
N ALA A 85 -13.84 0.61 7.59
CA ALA A 85 -14.73 -0.54 7.68
C ALA A 85 -14.33 -1.64 6.69
N VAL A 86 -14.27 -2.88 7.17
CA VAL A 86 -13.98 -4.07 6.37
C VAL A 86 -15.20 -5.00 6.41
N SER A 87 -15.71 -5.43 5.25
CA SER A 87 -16.87 -6.32 5.16
C SER A 87 -16.59 -7.73 5.71
N ALA A 88 -17.63 -8.55 5.86
CA ALA A 88 -17.50 -9.95 6.27
C ALA A 88 -16.60 -10.75 5.31
N GLU A 89 -16.61 -10.42 4.02
CA GLU A 89 -15.82 -11.06 2.97
C GLU A 89 -14.39 -10.51 2.85
N ASN A 90 -13.88 -9.84 3.88
CA ASN A 90 -12.53 -9.24 3.90
C ASN A 90 -12.32 -8.21 2.77
N ARG A 91 -13.30 -7.33 2.54
CA ARG A 91 -13.20 -6.26 1.53
C ARG A 91 -13.39 -4.87 2.12
N VAL A 92 -12.63 -3.92 1.59
CA VAL A 92 -12.74 -2.48 1.87
C VAL A 92 -13.45 -1.81 0.69
N ASP A 93 -14.34 -0.86 0.98
CA ASP A 93 -14.92 0.00 -0.05
C ASP A 93 -13.88 1.00 -0.59
N LEU A 94 -13.31 0.70 -1.76
CA LEU A 94 -12.33 1.55 -2.43
C LEU A 94 -12.88 2.92 -2.84
N LYS A 95 -14.20 3.09 -3.03
CA LYS A 95 -14.76 4.41 -3.36
C LYS A 95 -14.69 5.35 -2.15
N LYS A 96 -14.91 4.81 -0.95
CA LYS A 96 -14.91 5.54 0.32
C LYS A 96 -13.51 5.70 0.90
N TYR A 97 -12.75 4.60 0.96
CA TYR A 97 -11.48 4.53 1.66
C TYR A 97 -10.26 4.48 0.74
N GLY A 98 -10.44 4.28 -0.56
CA GLY A 98 -9.34 4.33 -1.52
C GLY A 98 -8.63 5.69 -1.46
N TRP A 99 -7.30 5.66 -1.35
CA TRP A 99 -6.47 6.84 -1.38
C TRP A 99 -6.56 7.49 -2.77
N LYS A 100 -7.06 8.72 -2.82
CA LYS A 100 -7.14 9.52 -4.04
C LYS A 100 -5.93 10.45 -4.10
N ASN A 101 -4.76 9.89 -4.41
CA ASN A 101 -3.55 10.70 -4.52
C ASN A 101 -3.72 11.76 -5.62
N SER A 102 -3.18 12.95 -5.36
CA SER A 102 -3.08 14.05 -6.29
C SER A 102 -1.89 13.87 -7.25
N LEU A 103 -1.89 14.67 -8.32
CA LEU A 103 -0.73 14.77 -9.21
C LEU A 103 0.47 15.40 -8.48
N ALA A 104 0.23 16.31 -7.54
CA ALA A 104 1.27 16.95 -6.74
C ALA A 104 2.03 15.93 -5.89
N GLU A 105 1.33 15.08 -5.13
CA GLU A 105 1.94 13.99 -4.35
C GLU A 105 2.77 13.05 -5.23
N ALA A 106 2.27 12.70 -6.42
CA ALA A 106 2.99 11.85 -7.37
C ALA A 106 4.25 12.53 -7.93
N LEU A 107 4.22 13.85 -8.16
CA LEU A 107 5.38 14.63 -8.60
C LEU A 107 6.42 14.77 -7.47
N GLU A 108 5.98 14.99 -6.24
CA GLU A 108 6.87 15.06 -5.07
C GLU A 108 7.59 13.74 -4.82
N LEU A 109 6.89 12.61 -4.91
CA LEU A 109 7.50 11.28 -4.86
C LEU A 109 8.58 11.11 -5.94
N ARG A 110 8.29 11.50 -7.19
CA ARG A 110 9.27 11.43 -8.29
C ARG A 110 10.52 12.26 -7.99
N LYS A 111 10.36 13.51 -7.59
CA LYS A 111 11.47 14.39 -7.19
C LYS A 111 12.27 13.79 -6.03
N LYS A 112 11.60 13.19 -5.06
CA LYS A 112 12.24 12.51 -3.92
C LYS A 112 13.09 11.33 -4.39
N PHE A 113 12.57 10.50 -5.29
CA PHE A 113 13.31 9.37 -5.84
C PHE A 113 14.56 9.82 -6.62
N GLU A 114 14.43 10.84 -7.45
CA GLU A 114 15.56 11.43 -8.20
C GLU A 114 16.65 11.95 -7.26
N ARG A 115 16.27 12.74 -6.24
CA ARG A 115 17.21 13.29 -5.25
C ARG A 115 17.95 12.20 -4.48
N GLU A 116 17.29 11.08 -4.21
CA GLU A 116 17.86 9.96 -3.47
C GLU A 116 18.52 8.89 -4.36
N GLY A 117 18.47 9.06 -5.69
CA GLY A 117 19.10 8.14 -6.66
C GLY A 117 18.47 6.74 -6.72
N ILE A 118 17.24 6.56 -6.24
CA ILE A 118 16.52 5.28 -6.22
C ILE A 118 15.45 5.20 -7.28
#